data_AF-A0AAV5DSZ4-F1
#
_entry.id   AF-A0AAV5DSZ4-F1
#
_cell.length_a   1.000
_cell.length_b   1.000
_cell.length_c   1.000
_cell.angle_alpha   90.00
_cell.angle_beta   90.00
_cell.angle_gamma   90.00
#
_symmetry.space_group_name_H-M   'P 1'
#
loop_
_entity.id
_entity.type
_entity.pdbx_description
1 polymer ?
#
loop_
_entity_poly.entity_id
_entity_poly.type
_entity_poly.pdbx_seq_one_letter_code
_entity_poly.pdbx_strand_id
1 'polypeptide(L)'
;MGSNEPLGTASDLTGLPTEDGAGHASVNGGGPDPSVNGTASGTGATSSSQGPRGVEEPANPSKRRRSLTEEEVTVFNGLTGAVHRVADAFETPVRVETNDVHPGLYTACMNTPGFAKEDLMAALTHLLDNRRQGTGFVAMTQNHRVLWLRQYLAKLRAQVASQSDSE
;
A
#
# COMPACT_ATOMS: atom_id res chain seq x y z
N MET A 1 5.60 47.48 8.33
CA MET A 1 6.99 47.19 8.76
C MET A 1 6.88 46.30 9.99
N GLY A 2 7.35 45.05 10.00
CA GLY A 2 8.09 44.34 8.96
C GLY A 2 9.39 43.71 9.46
N SER A 3 9.40 43.17 10.68
CA SER A 3 10.54 42.47 11.27
C SER A 3 10.01 41.25 12.03
N ASN A 4 10.24 40.06 11.50
CA ASN A 4 10.00 38.78 12.18
C ASN A 4 11.36 38.13 12.35
N GLU A 5 11.84 38.01 13.58
CA GLU A 5 13.21 37.55 13.85
C GLU A 5 13.29 36.02 13.81
N PRO A 6 14.36 35.43 13.24
CA PRO A 6 14.43 33.99 12.98
C PRO A 6 14.68 33.19 14.26
N LEU A 7 14.14 31.96 14.32
CA LEU A 7 14.43 31.02 15.40
C LEU A 7 15.93 30.71 15.46
N GLY A 8 16.50 30.76 16.67
CA GLY A 8 17.89 30.41 16.92
C GLY A 8 18.19 28.95 16.56
N THR A 9 19.28 28.75 15.82
CA THR A 9 19.80 27.42 15.48
C THR A 9 20.55 26.78 16.65
N ALA A 10 20.53 25.45 16.72
CA ALA A 10 21.16 24.70 17.79
C ALA A 10 22.70 24.81 17.79
N SER A 11 23.28 24.92 18.99
CA SER A 11 24.67 24.59 19.36
C SER A 11 24.63 24.36 20.88
N ASP A 12 24.81 23.12 21.33
CA ASP A 12 26.09 22.45 21.57
C ASP A 12 26.69 22.83 22.94
N LEU A 13 26.72 21.86 23.85
CA LEU A 13 27.82 21.73 24.81
C LEU A 13 27.93 20.29 25.37
N THR A 14 28.87 19.53 24.80
CA THR A 14 29.84 18.63 25.49
C THR A 14 29.38 17.48 26.39
N GLY A 15 29.82 16.25 26.07
CA GLY A 15 29.78 15.09 27.00
C GLY A 15 30.17 13.72 26.41
N LEU A 16 31.41 13.53 25.93
CA LEU A 16 32.01 12.23 25.52
C LEU A 16 32.40 11.37 26.75
N PRO A 17 32.58 10.01 26.68
CA PRO A 17 33.45 9.23 25.76
C PRO A 17 32.72 8.19 24.87
N THR A 18 33.22 7.83 23.67
CA THR A 18 34.13 6.69 23.33
C THR A 18 33.48 5.31 23.62
N GLU A 19 33.31 4.36 22.67
CA GLU A 19 34.37 3.53 22.03
C GLU A 19 34.12 3.16 20.54
N ASP A 20 35.10 2.51 19.90
CA ASP A 20 35.28 2.08 18.49
C ASP A 20 34.07 1.47 17.70
N GLY A 21 34.02 1.45 16.36
CA GLY A 21 34.95 1.94 15.31
C GLY A 21 34.61 1.40 13.89
N ALA A 22 35.10 2.08 12.82
CA ALA A 22 34.96 1.79 11.35
C ALA A 22 33.52 1.71 10.77
N GLY A 23 33.10 2.27 9.62
CA GLY A 23 33.63 3.13 8.53
C GLY A 23 32.41 3.56 7.65
N HIS A 24 32.45 4.22 6.49
CA HIS A 24 33.50 4.74 5.59
C HIS A 24 32.94 5.98 4.82
N ALA A 25 33.76 6.65 3.99
CA ALA A 25 33.42 7.82 3.16
C ALA A 25 32.52 7.47 1.94
N SER A 26 31.52 8.29 1.55
CA SER A 26 31.53 9.55 0.75
C SER A 26 31.74 9.38 -0.77
N VAL A 27 30.81 9.89 -1.60
CA VAL A 27 31.03 11.02 -2.56
C VAL A 27 29.77 11.31 -3.43
N ASN A 28 29.69 12.52 -4.01
CA ASN A 28 28.58 13.10 -4.78
C ASN A 28 28.66 12.87 -6.32
N GLY A 29 27.52 13.16 -7.00
CA GLY A 29 27.43 13.51 -8.43
C GLY A 29 27.01 12.35 -9.35
N GLY A 30 26.26 12.56 -10.44
CA GLY A 30 25.63 13.74 -11.05
C GLY A 30 24.93 13.31 -12.36
N GLY A 31 23.93 14.07 -12.86
CA GLY A 31 23.23 13.75 -14.13
C GLY A 31 24.07 14.03 -15.40
N PRO A 32 23.48 14.10 -16.62
CA PRO A 32 22.04 14.28 -16.93
C PRO A 32 21.48 13.45 -18.13
N ASP A 33 20.21 13.69 -18.48
CA ASP A 33 19.55 13.27 -19.73
C ASP A 33 20.11 13.93 -21.01
N PRO A 34 19.83 13.35 -22.20
CA PRO A 34 19.77 14.10 -23.45
C PRO A 34 18.42 14.00 -24.18
N SER A 35 17.96 15.15 -24.69
CA SER A 35 16.80 15.31 -25.59
C SER A 35 17.24 15.65 -27.01
N VAL A 36 16.53 15.16 -28.04
CA VAL A 36 16.33 15.76 -29.40
C VAL A 36 15.21 14.96 -30.10
N ASN A 37 14.15 15.46 -30.78
CA ASN A 37 13.78 16.70 -31.51
C ASN A 37 13.94 16.59 -33.06
N GLY A 38 12.91 16.98 -33.83
CA GLY A 38 12.92 17.10 -35.32
C GLY A 38 11.91 16.23 -36.11
N THR A 39 11.22 16.61 -37.19
CA THR A 39 10.28 17.70 -37.56
C THR A 39 9.81 17.44 -39.03
N ALA A 40 8.55 17.77 -39.39
CA ALA A 40 8.00 18.11 -40.73
C ALA A 40 7.73 17.06 -41.86
N SER A 41 6.43 16.99 -42.21
CA SER A 41 5.78 17.21 -43.53
C SER A 41 6.24 16.57 -44.86
N GLY A 42 5.28 16.06 -45.65
CA GLY A 42 5.44 15.92 -47.11
C GLY A 42 4.31 15.23 -47.89
N THR A 43 3.43 16.01 -48.51
CA THR A 43 2.42 15.68 -49.55
C THR A 43 2.81 14.69 -50.67
N GLY A 44 1.82 13.99 -51.23
CA GLY A 44 1.89 13.49 -52.62
C GLY A 44 0.90 12.37 -52.99
N ALA A 45 -0.12 12.68 -53.80
CA ALA A 45 -0.99 11.67 -54.44
C ALA A 45 -0.71 11.59 -55.94
N THR A 46 -0.66 10.38 -56.52
CA THR A 46 -0.96 10.12 -57.95
C THR A 46 -1.32 8.65 -58.18
N SER A 47 -2.05 8.39 -59.27
CA SER A 47 -2.71 7.12 -59.61
C SER A 47 -2.12 6.43 -60.85
N SER A 48 -2.53 5.18 -61.08
CA SER A 48 -2.68 4.51 -62.40
C SER A 48 -1.45 3.93 -63.13
N SER A 49 -1.47 2.62 -63.42
CA SER A 49 -1.46 2.06 -64.80
C SER A 49 -1.45 0.51 -64.82
N GLN A 50 -2.05 -0.09 -65.86
CA GLN A 50 -2.11 -1.55 -66.12
C GLN A 50 -0.78 -2.07 -66.70
N GLY A 51 -0.26 -3.25 -66.32
CA GLY A 51 -0.59 -4.59 -66.88
C GLY A 51 0.68 -5.23 -67.50
N PRO A 52 0.72 -6.51 -67.96
CA PRO A 52 -0.35 -7.52 -68.05
C PRO A 52 -0.04 -8.90 -67.42
N ARG A 53 -1.10 -9.72 -67.34
CA ARG A 53 -1.18 -11.21 -67.26
C ARG A 53 0.13 -12.03 -67.12
N GLY A 54 0.29 -12.65 -65.95
CA GLY A 54 0.88 -13.99 -65.80
C GLY A 54 -0.18 -14.91 -65.18
N VAL A 55 -0.37 -16.12 -65.72
CA VAL A 55 -1.35 -17.10 -65.21
C VAL A 55 -0.69 -17.97 -64.15
N GLU A 56 -1.10 -17.83 -62.89
CA GLU A 56 -1.23 -18.95 -61.95
C GLU A 56 -2.33 -18.66 -60.92
N GLU A 57 -3.24 -19.62 -60.76
CA GLU A 57 -4.26 -19.75 -59.71
C GLU A 57 -4.26 -21.25 -59.33
N PRO A 58 -4.52 -21.70 -58.07
CA PRO A 58 -5.10 -20.98 -56.92
C PRO A 58 -4.33 -21.07 -55.60
N ALA A 59 -4.64 -20.14 -54.68
CA ALA A 59 -4.36 -20.31 -53.25
C ALA A 59 -5.55 -19.88 -52.37
N ASN A 60 -6.57 -20.75 -52.30
CA ASN A 60 -7.68 -20.63 -51.36
C ASN A 60 -7.15 -20.49 -49.91
N PRO A 61 -7.45 -19.39 -49.18
CA PRO A 61 -6.96 -19.20 -47.81
C PRO A 61 -7.64 -20.11 -46.77
N SER A 62 -8.79 -20.70 -47.10
CA SER A 62 -9.73 -21.27 -46.11
C SER A 62 -9.44 -22.68 -45.61
N LYS A 63 -8.16 -23.12 -45.53
CA LYS A 63 -7.82 -24.45 -44.99
C LYS A 63 -6.39 -24.67 -44.48
N ARG A 64 -5.42 -23.81 -44.80
CA ARG A 64 -4.07 -23.92 -44.21
C ARG A 64 -4.00 -23.02 -42.99
N ARG A 65 -3.72 -23.61 -41.83
CA ARG A 65 -3.22 -22.85 -40.66
C ARG A 65 -2.01 -22.07 -41.15
N ARG A 66 -2.10 -20.73 -41.20
CA ARG A 66 -0.93 -19.89 -41.43
C ARG A 66 0.09 -20.24 -40.34
N SER A 67 1.29 -20.63 -40.73
CA SER A 67 2.39 -20.76 -39.77
C SER A 67 2.62 -19.39 -39.13
N LEU A 68 2.65 -19.35 -37.79
CA LEU A 68 2.92 -18.11 -37.07
C LEU A 68 4.24 -17.50 -37.56
N THR A 69 4.26 -16.18 -37.70
CA THR A 69 5.51 -15.46 -37.97
C THR A 69 6.35 -15.38 -36.70
N GLU A 70 7.67 -15.17 -36.85
CA GLU A 70 8.59 -15.01 -35.71
C GLU A 70 8.18 -13.86 -34.78
N GLU A 71 7.61 -12.80 -35.37
CA GLU A 71 7.05 -11.66 -34.64
C GLU A 71 5.82 -12.05 -33.82
N GLU A 72 4.88 -12.82 -34.40
CA GLU A 72 3.72 -13.35 -33.68
C GLU A 72 4.16 -14.26 -32.51
N VAL A 73 5.14 -15.14 -32.72
CA VAL A 73 5.72 -16.00 -31.66
C VAL A 73 6.33 -15.16 -30.53
N THR A 74 7.07 -14.11 -30.88
CA THR A 74 7.66 -13.18 -29.91
C THR A 74 6.60 -12.47 -29.07
N VAL A 75 5.51 -12.00 -29.70
CA VAL A 75 4.37 -11.38 -29.01
C VAL A 75 3.66 -12.37 -28.08
N PHE A 76 3.41 -13.61 -28.52
CA PHE A 76 2.79 -14.64 -27.67
C PHE A 76 3.65 -15.02 -26.46
N ASN A 77 4.98 -15.10 -26.61
CA ASN A 77 5.89 -15.33 -25.49
C ASN A 77 5.89 -14.16 -24.49
N GLY A 78 5.89 -12.92 -24.98
CA GLY A 78 5.76 -11.72 -24.16
C GLY A 78 4.44 -11.66 -23.38
N LEU A 79 3.33 -12.00 -24.04
CA LEU A 79 2.01 -12.09 -23.43
C LEU A 79 1.94 -13.21 -22.38
N THR A 80 2.48 -14.39 -22.67
CA THR A 80 2.54 -15.51 -21.71
C THR A 80 3.31 -15.10 -20.45
N GLY A 81 4.45 -14.43 -20.59
CA GLY A 81 5.20 -13.89 -19.45
C GLY A 81 4.46 -12.79 -18.69
N ALA A 82 3.66 -11.96 -19.37
CA ALA A 82 2.82 -10.95 -18.73
C ALA A 82 1.66 -11.58 -17.93
N VAL A 83 0.99 -12.58 -18.51
CA VAL A 83 -0.07 -13.34 -17.84
C VAL A 83 0.48 -14.12 -16.65
N HIS A 84 1.67 -14.71 -16.75
CA HIS A 84 2.32 -15.37 -15.62
C HIS A 84 2.59 -14.39 -14.47
N ARG A 85 3.14 -13.20 -14.74
CA ARG A 85 3.33 -12.17 -13.69
C ARG A 85 2.02 -11.68 -13.06
N VAL A 86 0.92 -11.65 -13.83
CA VAL A 86 -0.41 -11.33 -13.30
C VAL A 86 -0.96 -12.48 -12.45
N ALA A 87 -0.74 -13.73 -12.86
CA ALA A 87 -1.06 -14.90 -12.05
C ALA A 87 -0.25 -14.91 -10.74
N ASP A 88 1.06 -14.68 -10.80
CA ASP A 88 1.95 -14.54 -9.64
C ASP A 88 1.47 -13.43 -8.70
N ALA A 89 1.00 -12.29 -9.22
CA ALA A 89 0.47 -11.19 -8.41
C ALA A 89 -0.89 -11.50 -7.74
N PHE A 90 -1.63 -12.51 -8.23
CA PHE A 90 -2.84 -13.02 -7.58
C PHE A 90 -2.56 -14.27 -6.71
N GLU A 91 -1.51 -15.02 -7.00
CA GLU A 91 -1.05 -16.20 -6.24
C GLU A 91 -0.20 -15.81 -5.03
N THR A 92 0.56 -14.71 -5.10
CA THR A 92 0.99 -13.99 -3.89
C THR A 92 -0.28 -13.66 -3.12
N PRO A 93 -0.50 -14.25 -1.93
CA PRO A 93 -1.80 -14.19 -1.30
C PRO A 93 -2.14 -12.74 -1.06
N VAL A 94 -3.24 -12.29 -1.67
CA VAL A 94 -3.92 -11.06 -1.25
C VAL A 94 -4.20 -11.26 0.23
N ARG A 95 -3.35 -10.67 1.07
CA ARG A 95 -3.53 -10.70 2.52
C ARG A 95 -4.70 -9.79 2.82
N VAL A 96 -5.89 -10.34 2.60
CA VAL A 96 -7.09 -9.94 3.34
C VAL A 96 -6.63 -9.96 4.80
N GLU A 97 -6.58 -8.78 5.44
CA GLU A 97 -6.35 -8.68 6.88
C GLU A 97 -7.60 -9.20 7.61
N THR A 98 -7.75 -10.53 7.55
CA THR A 98 -8.81 -11.34 8.14
C THR A 98 -8.76 -11.22 9.65
N ASN A 99 -9.35 -10.16 10.19
CA ASN A 99 -9.67 -10.01 11.61
C ASN A 99 -8.49 -10.38 12.54
N ASP A 100 -7.26 -9.98 12.21
CA ASP A 100 -6.10 -10.10 13.10
C ASP A 100 -6.29 -9.15 14.30
N VAL A 101 -7.14 -9.56 15.23
CA VAL A 101 -7.31 -8.98 16.57
C VAL A 101 -5.98 -9.14 17.30
N HIS A 102 -5.52 -8.07 17.94
CA HIS A 102 -4.23 -8.08 18.63
C HIS A 102 -4.18 -9.22 19.67
N PRO A 103 -3.24 -10.18 19.59
CA PRO A 103 -3.29 -11.42 20.38
C PRO A 103 -3.20 -11.16 21.90
N GLY A 104 -2.53 -10.09 22.32
CA GLY A 104 -2.48 -9.66 23.72
C GLY A 104 -3.73 -8.93 24.26
N LEU A 105 -4.76 -8.67 23.44
CA LEU A 105 -5.91 -7.83 23.83
C LEU A 105 -6.72 -8.42 24.98
N TYR A 106 -7.06 -9.71 24.89
CA TYR A 106 -7.80 -10.41 25.94
C TYR A 106 -7.09 -10.29 27.29
N THR A 107 -5.80 -10.64 27.33
CA THR A 107 -4.96 -10.61 28.53
C THR A 107 -4.78 -9.19 29.06
N ALA A 108 -4.58 -8.18 28.19
CA ALA A 108 -4.45 -6.79 28.61
C ALA A 108 -5.74 -6.24 29.25
N CYS A 109 -6.92 -6.65 28.75
CA CYS A 109 -8.19 -6.26 29.35
C CYS A 109 -8.43 -7.01 30.66
N MET A 110 -8.38 -8.34 30.64
CA MET A 110 -8.73 -9.20 31.78
C MET A 110 -7.79 -9.08 32.98
N ASN A 111 -6.51 -8.76 32.76
CA ASN A 111 -5.56 -8.54 33.85
C ASN A 111 -5.65 -7.13 34.45
N THR A 112 -6.61 -6.29 34.06
CA THR A 112 -6.75 -4.95 34.62
C THR A 112 -7.51 -4.98 35.96
N PRO A 113 -6.84 -4.67 37.10
CA PRO A 113 -7.44 -4.80 38.42
C PRO A 113 -8.45 -3.68 38.71
N GLY A 114 -9.37 -3.94 39.64
CA GLY A 114 -10.31 -2.94 40.16
C GLY A 114 -11.61 -2.77 39.37
N PHE A 115 -11.96 -3.71 38.50
CA PHE A 115 -13.22 -3.75 37.76
C PHE A 115 -13.93 -5.09 37.93
N ALA A 116 -15.26 -5.09 37.75
CA ALA A 116 -16.05 -6.31 37.67
C ALA A 116 -15.76 -7.06 36.35
N LYS A 117 -15.96 -8.38 36.31
CA LYS A 117 -15.67 -9.18 35.10
C LYS A 117 -16.62 -8.81 33.96
N GLU A 118 -17.85 -8.46 34.30
CA GLU A 118 -18.93 -8.04 33.41
C GLU A 118 -18.57 -6.73 32.71
N ASP A 119 -18.06 -5.75 33.47
CA ASP A 119 -17.51 -4.48 32.94
C ASP A 119 -16.34 -4.73 31.98
N LEU A 120 -15.41 -5.64 32.34
CA LEU A 120 -14.26 -5.99 31.50
C LEU A 120 -14.68 -6.75 30.22
N MET A 121 -15.69 -7.61 30.29
CA MET A 121 -16.27 -8.28 29.12
C MET A 121 -16.94 -7.29 28.17
N ALA A 122 -17.74 -6.34 28.69
CA ALA A 122 -18.37 -5.31 27.86
C ALA A 122 -17.32 -4.43 27.15
N ALA A 123 -16.28 -4.01 27.88
CA ALA A 123 -15.16 -3.28 27.31
C ALA A 123 -14.37 -4.10 26.27
N LEU A 124 -14.15 -5.40 26.53
CA LEU A 124 -13.46 -6.30 25.60
C LEU A 124 -14.23 -6.42 24.28
N THR A 125 -15.55 -6.65 24.30
CA THR A 125 -16.37 -6.74 23.08
C THR A 125 -16.22 -5.48 22.22
N HIS A 126 -16.34 -4.29 22.81
CA HIS A 126 -16.14 -3.03 22.09
C HIS A 126 -14.71 -2.86 21.55
N LEU A 127 -13.68 -3.37 22.24
CA LEU A 127 -12.30 -3.34 21.75
C LEU A 127 -12.02 -4.37 20.63
N LEU A 128 -12.76 -5.48 20.59
CA LEU A 128 -12.76 -6.45 19.49
C LEU A 128 -13.41 -5.84 18.23
N ASP A 129 -14.57 -5.18 18.40
CA ASP A 129 -15.28 -4.48 17.32
C ASP A 129 -14.47 -3.29 16.78
N ASN A 130 -13.74 -2.58 17.65
CA ASN A 130 -12.93 -1.42 17.28
C ASN A 130 -11.42 -1.71 17.34
N ARG A 131 -10.90 -2.42 16.33
CA ARG A 131 -9.49 -2.86 16.25
C ARG A 131 -8.47 -1.76 16.55
N ARG A 132 -8.67 -0.52 16.08
CA ARG A 132 -7.73 0.60 16.34
C ARG A 132 -7.65 0.94 17.83
N GLN A 133 -8.78 0.92 18.53
CA GLN A 133 -8.81 1.08 19.99
C GLN A 133 -8.25 -0.15 20.70
N GLY A 134 -8.54 -1.37 20.23
CA GLY A 134 -7.94 -2.61 20.73
C GLY A 134 -6.41 -2.59 20.75
N THR A 135 -5.78 -2.31 19.60
CA THR A 135 -4.31 -2.21 19.50
C THR A 135 -3.75 -1.09 20.38
N GLY A 136 -4.41 0.09 20.41
CA GLY A 136 -4.01 1.19 21.28
C GLY A 136 -4.08 0.84 22.77
N PHE A 137 -5.12 0.14 23.20
CA PHE A 137 -5.33 -0.29 24.59
C PHE A 137 -4.26 -1.28 25.06
N VAL A 138 -3.78 -2.17 24.18
CA VAL A 138 -2.66 -3.06 24.51
C VAL A 138 -1.35 -2.28 24.68
N ALA A 139 -1.10 -1.29 23.83
CA ALA A 139 0.09 -0.43 23.94
C ALA A 139 0.10 0.50 25.18
N MET A 140 -1.07 0.75 25.80
CA MET A 140 -1.17 1.55 27.02
C MET A 140 -0.54 0.87 28.24
N THR A 141 0.03 1.70 29.14
CA THR A 141 0.43 1.24 30.49
C THR A 141 -0.78 0.85 31.31
N GLN A 142 -0.57 0.05 32.36
CA GLN A 142 -1.67 -0.46 33.18
C GLN A 142 -2.53 0.66 33.82
N ASN A 143 -1.89 1.76 34.23
CA ASN A 143 -2.59 2.94 34.76
C ASN A 143 -3.48 3.61 33.71
N HIS A 144 -3.01 3.72 32.45
CA HIS A 144 -3.79 4.29 31.36
C HIS A 144 -4.97 3.39 30.96
N ARG A 145 -4.81 2.06 30.99
CA ARG A 145 -5.91 1.10 30.79
C ARG A 145 -7.03 1.27 31.82
N VAL A 146 -6.68 1.45 33.10
CA VAL A 146 -7.63 1.73 34.19
C VAL A 146 -8.39 3.05 33.94
N LEU A 147 -7.71 4.11 33.52
CA LEU A 147 -8.37 5.38 33.18
C LEU A 147 -9.29 5.26 31.97
N TRP A 148 -8.85 4.56 30.91
CA TRP A 148 -9.65 4.30 29.71
C TRP A 148 -10.92 3.51 30.05
N LEU A 149 -10.82 2.44 30.84
CA LEU A 149 -11.97 1.63 31.27
C LEU A 149 -12.97 2.44 32.09
N ARG A 150 -12.51 3.25 33.06
CA ARG A 150 -13.39 4.15 33.83
C ARG A 150 -14.17 5.08 32.92
N GLN A 151 -13.49 5.70 31.96
CA GLN A 151 -14.12 6.64 31.02
C GLN A 151 -15.10 5.94 30.06
N TYR A 152 -14.75 4.75 29.57
CA TYR A 152 -15.61 3.95 28.70
C TYR A 152 -16.88 3.49 29.44
N LEU A 153 -16.75 2.90 30.63
CA LEU A 153 -17.87 2.38 31.41
C LEU A 153 -18.81 3.51 31.90
N ALA A 154 -18.27 4.68 32.24
CA ALA A 154 -19.08 5.85 32.56
C ALA A 154 -19.95 6.28 31.36
N LYS A 155 -19.39 6.29 30.14
CA LYS A 155 -20.15 6.57 28.92
C LYS A 155 -21.19 5.49 28.61
N LEU A 156 -20.83 4.21 28.75
CA LEU A 156 -21.73 3.09 28.51
C LEU A 156 -22.97 3.15 29.42
N ARG A 157 -22.77 3.43 30.71
CA ARG A 157 -23.87 3.56 31.69
C ARG A 157 -24.76 4.79 31.41
N ALA A 158 -24.17 5.91 31.03
CA ALA A 158 -24.92 7.11 30.62
C ALA A 158 -25.76 6.85 29.35
N GLN A 159 -25.21 6.10 28.38
CA GLN A 159 -25.92 5.74 27.15
C GLN A 159 -27.11 4.82 27.44
N VAL A 160 -26.95 3.79 28.29
CA VAL A 160 -28.05 2.91 28.72
C VAL A 160 -29.17 3.71 29.40
N ALA A 161 -28.83 4.63 30.32
CA ALA A 161 -29.81 5.49 30.97
C ALA A 161 -30.60 6.37 29.98
N SER A 162 -29.92 6.94 28.97
CA SER A 162 -30.59 7.76 27.94
C SER A 162 -31.54 6.96 27.03
N GLN A 163 -31.33 5.64 26.91
CA GLN A 163 -32.21 4.77 26.13
C GLN A 163 -33.50 4.44 26.91
N SER A 164 -33.41 4.23 28.23
CA SER A 164 -34.58 3.92 29.07
C SER A 164 -35.54 5.10 29.30
N ASP A 165 -35.11 6.34 29.12
CA ASP A 165 -35.99 7.53 29.18
C ASP A 165 -36.77 7.77 27.84
N SER A 166 -36.57 6.91 26.83
CA SER A 166 -37.14 7.07 25.48
C SER A 166 -38.22 6.04 25.10
N GLU A 167 -38.60 5.15 26.03
CA GLU A 167 -39.66 4.12 25.87
C GLU A 167 -40.87 4.42 26.78
#